data_AF-A0A921IUI7-F1
#
_entry.id   AF-A0A921IUI7-F1
#
_cell.length_a   1.000
_cell.length_b   1.000
_cell.length_c   1.000
_cell.angle_alpha   90.00
_cell.angle_beta   90.00
_cell.angle_gamma   90.00
#
_symmetry.space_group_name_H-M   'P 1'
#
loop_
_entity.id
_entity.type
_entity.pdbx_description
1 polymer ?
#
loop_
_entity_poly.entity_id
_entity_poly.type
_entity_poly.pdbx_seq_one_letter_code
_entity_poly.pdbx_strand_id
1 'polypeptide(L)'
;MEYLKLIGIVIIVVGFACKLDSILVIMVAAIATALVAGLDPLTFFQTLGQSFVDIPALCIGVFALAFALFTPISSLVGISVGVGAPFVLALGADPVVVGSVALTCGYCGTLCTPMAANFNMVPVAILDMKDKNGVIKKQIPIALVMLAVQIVYMIAMA
;
A
#
# COMPACT_ATOMS: atom_id res chain seq x y z
N MET A 1 -21.82 -15.38 -22.57
CA MET A 1 -20.50 -16.01 -22.30
C MET A 1 -19.72 -15.27 -21.20
N GLU A 2 -19.83 -13.95 -21.04
CA GLU A 2 -19.16 -13.24 -19.92
C GLU A 2 -19.76 -13.53 -18.53
N TYR A 3 -21.09 -13.55 -18.40
CA TYR A 3 -21.75 -13.78 -17.10
C TYR A 3 -21.42 -15.14 -16.47
N LEU A 4 -21.04 -16.14 -17.28
CA LEU A 4 -20.64 -17.45 -16.78
C LEU A 4 -19.34 -17.37 -15.96
N LYS A 5 -18.45 -16.43 -16.28
CA LYS A 5 -17.21 -16.18 -15.53
C LYS A 5 -17.47 -15.61 -14.13
N LEU A 6 -18.67 -15.09 -13.85
CA LEU A 6 -19.07 -14.62 -12.52
C LEU A 6 -19.62 -15.75 -11.62
N ILE A 7 -19.53 -17.02 -12.04
CA ILE A 7 -20.04 -18.17 -11.26
C ILE A 7 -19.47 -18.24 -9.84
N GLY A 8 -18.24 -17.78 -9.63
CA GLY A 8 -17.63 -17.68 -8.30
C GLY A 8 -18.43 -16.82 -7.33
N ILE A 9 -19.03 -15.72 -7.80
CA ILE A 9 -19.85 -14.84 -6.95
C ILE A 9 -21.10 -15.57 -6.46
N VAL A 10 -21.73 -16.37 -7.32
CA VAL A 10 -22.89 -17.19 -6.95
C VAL A 10 -22.49 -18.24 -5.89
N ILE A 11 -21.34 -18.90 -6.09
CA ILE A 11 -20.79 -19.88 -5.13
C ILE A 11 -20.50 -19.22 -3.78
N ILE A 12 -19.92 -18.01 -3.77
CA ILE A 12 -19.65 -17.26 -2.53
C ILE A 12 -20.94 -16.92 -1.79
N VAL A 13 -21.92 -16.35 -2.49
CA VAL A 13 -23.20 -15.95 -1.88
C VAL A 13 -23.93 -17.16 -1.29
N VAL A 14 -24.01 -18.27 -2.03
CA VAL A 14 -24.65 -19.50 -1.54
C VAL A 14 -23.85 -20.10 -0.39
N GLY A 15 -22.52 -20.16 -0.48
CA GLY A 15 -21.67 -20.71 0.56
C GLY A 15 -21.77 -19.95 1.89
N PHE A 16 -21.78 -18.62 1.84
CA PHE A 16 -21.98 -17.77 3.02
C PHE A 16 -23.42 -17.86 3.56
N ALA A 17 -24.44 -17.92 2.70
CA ALA A 17 -25.82 -18.12 3.13
C ALA A 17 -26.01 -19.45 3.86
N CYS A 18 -25.29 -20.49 3.44
CA CYS A 18 -25.23 -21.80 4.08
C CYS A 18 -24.30 -21.86 5.31
N LYS A 19 -23.69 -20.74 5.72
CA LYS A 19 -22.74 -20.64 6.84
C LYS A 19 -21.57 -21.64 6.76
N LEU A 20 -21.13 -21.97 5.53
CA LEU A 20 -19.95 -22.81 5.32
C LEU A 20 -18.67 -22.06 5.68
N ASP A 21 -17.59 -22.81 5.87
CA ASP A 21 -16.26 -22.23 6.11
C ASP A 21 -15.86 -21.26 5.00
N SER A 22 -15.46 -20.05 5.38
CA SER A 22 -15.21 -18.96 4.44
C SER A 22 -14.04 -19.25 3.50
N ILE A 23 -13.00 -19.93 4.00
CA ILE A 23 -11.82 -20.26 3.20
C ILE A 23 -12.20 -21.31 2.16
N LEU A 24 -12.91 -22.35 2.57
CA LEU A 24 -13.38 -23.40 1.68
C LEU A 24 -14.25 -22.82 0.54
N VAL A 25 -15.20 -21.96 0.89
CA VAL A 25 -16.12 -21.32 -0.09
C VAL A 25 -15.35 -20.48 -1.10
N ILE A 26 -14.41 -19.66 -0.64
CA ILE A 26 -13.59 -18.80 -1.52
C ILE A 26 -12.70 -19.66 -2.44
N MET A 27 -12.09 -20.73 -1.92
CA MET A 27 -11.25 -21.62 -2.71
C MET A 27 -12.03 -22.34 -3.82
N VAL A 28 -13.23 -22.85 -3.50
CA VAL A 28 -14.10 -23.50 -4.50
C VAL A 28 -14.57 -22.50 -5.55
N ALA A 29 -14.94 -21.28 -5.13
CA ALA A 29 -15.33 -20.21 -6.05
C ALA A 29 -14.19 -19.78 -6.99
N ALA A 30 -12.96 -19.68 -6.47
CA ALA A 30 -11.77 -19.34 -7.25
C ALA A 30 -11.47 -20.40 -8.32
N ILE A 31 -11.49 -21.69 -7.94
CA ILE A 31 -11.26 -22.81 -8.86
C ILE A 31 -12.36 -22.88 -9.92
N ALA A 32 -13.63 -22.78 -9.52
CA ALA A 32 -14.76 -22.81 -10.46
C ALA A 32 -14.71 -21.65 -11.47
N THR A 33 -14.35 -20.45 -10.99
CA THR A 33 -14.16 -19.28 -11.84
C THR A 33 -12.99 -19.46 -12.81
N ALA A 34 -11.86 -19.99 -12.34
CA ALA A 34 -10.69 -20.24 -13.18
C ALA A 34 -10.99 -21.26 -14.30
N LEU A 35 -11.69 -22.35 -13.96
CA LEU A 35 -12.09 -23.37 -14.92
C LEU A 35 -13.06 -22.83 -15.98
N VAL A 36 -14.08 -22.06 -15.56
CA VAL A 36 -15.04 -21.45 -16.50
C VAL A 36 -14.39 -20.34 -17.33
N ALA A 37 -13.42 -19.63 -16.78
CA ALA A 37 -12.64 -18.63 -17.49
C ALA A 37 -11.63 -19.24 -18.48
N GLY A 38 -11.37 -20.55 -18.42
CA GLY A 38 -10.36 -21.23 -19.22
C GLY A 38 -8.93 -20.82 -18.87
N LEU A 39 -8.70 -20.40 -17.62
CA LEU A 39 -7.37 -20.05 -17.12
C LEU A 39 -6.49 -21.30 -17.06
N ASP A 40 -5.27 -21.19 -17.54
CA ASP A 40 -4.28 -22.25 -17.38
C ASP A 40 -3.86 -22.38 -15.89
N PRO A 41 -3.43 -23.57 -15.44
CA PRO A 41 -3.08 -23.79 -14.04
C PRO A 41 -1.98 -22.86 -13.53
N LEU A 42 -1.02 -22.49 -14.38
CA LEU A 42 0.11 -21.65 -13.97
C LEU A 42 -0.37 -20.22 -13.69
N THR A 43 -1.16 -19.63 -14.59
CA THR A 43 -1.74 -18.30 -14.41
C THR A 43 -2.71 -18.27 -13.24
N PHE A 44 -3.47 -19.36 -13.00
CA PHE A 44 -4.31 -19.49 -11.80
C PHE A 44 -3.50 -19.43 -10.50
N PHE A 45 -2.43 -20.22 -10.39
CA PHE A 45 -1.58 -20.20 -9.20
C PHE A 45 -0.83 -18.89 -9.02
N GLN A 46 -0.39 -18.24 -10.11
CA GLN A 46 0.20 -16.90 -10.07
C GLN A 46 -0.81 -15.85 -9.55
N THR A 47 -2.04 -15.88 -10.07
CA THR A 47 -3.11 -14.95 -9.65
C THR A 47 -3.51 -15.16 -8.19
N LEU A 48 -3.60 -16.43 -7.76
CA LEU A 48 -3.80 -16.77 -6.35
C LEU A 48 -2.66 -16.24 -5.49
N GLY A 49 -1.41 -16.52 -5.88
CA GLY A 49 -0.20 -16.08 -5.18
C GLY A 49 -0.13 -14.56 -5.04
N GLN A 50 -0.46 -13.82 -6.10
CA GLN A 50 -0.50 -12.35 -6.05
C GLN A 50 -1.56 -11.84 -5.06
N SER A 51 -2.74 -12.47 -5.03
CA SER A 51 -3.80 -12.10 -4.08
C SER A 51 -3.37 -12.32 -2.62
N PHE A 52 -2.52 -13.31 -2.33
CA PHE A 52 -1.93 -13.53 -1.01
C PHE A 52 -0.92 -12.45 -0.58
N VAL A 53 -0.37 -11.68 -1.52
CA VAL A 53 0.50 -10.54 -1.23
C VAL A 53 -0.32 -9.25 -1.11
N ASP A 54 -1.28 -9.06 -2.02
CA ASP A 54 -2.06 -7.84 -2.13
C ASP A 54 -3.03 -7.63 -0.93
N ILE A 55 -3.65 -8.71 -0.43
CA ILE A 55 -4.61 -8.62 0.68
C ILE A 55 -3.92 -8.21 1.99
N PRO A 56 -2.82 -8.86 2.43
CA PRO A 56 -2.07 -8.40 3.60
C PRO A 56 -1.48 -6.99 3.42
N ALA A 57 -1.01 -6.66 2.21
CA ALA A 57 -0.51 -5.33 1.89
C ALA A 57 -1.55 -4.24 2.17
N LEU A 58 -2.77 -4.44 1.68
CA LEU A 58 -3.90 -3.55 1.95
C LEU A 58 -4.24 -3.48 3.45
N CYS A 59 -4.30 -4.63 4.13
CA CYS A 59 -4.57 -4.69 5.57
C CYS A 59 -3.50 -3.93 6.38
N ILE A 60 -2.22 -4.06 6.02
CA ILE A 60 -1.11 -3.33 6.66
C ILE A 60 -1.25 -1.83 6.40
N GLY A 61 -1.63 -1.41 5.20
CA GLY A 61 -1.90 -0.01 4.89
C GLY A 61 -3.01 0.61 5.73
N VAL A 62 -4.14 -0.09 5.81
CA VAL A 62 -5.29 0.33 6.62
C VAL A 62 -4.94 0.33 8.11
N PHE A 63 -4.21 -0.68 8.57
CA PHE A 63 -3.71 -0.74 9.94
C PHE A 63 -2.73 0.40 10.23
N ALA A 64 -1.79 0.70 9.34
CA ALA A 64 -0.83 1.79 9.50
C ALA A 64 -1.53 3.16 9.56
N LEU A 65 -2.57 3.37 8.75
CA LEU A 65 -3.44 4.53 8.83
C LEU A 65 -4.14 4.65 10.19
N ALA A 66 -4.71 3.55 10.68
CA ALA A 66 -5.38 3.51 11.98
C ALA A 66 -4.39 3.70 13.14
N PHE A 67 -3.22 3.07 13.09
CA PHE A 67 -2.20 3.10 14.14
C PHE A 67 -1.44 4.44 14.20
N ALA A 68 -1.37 5.17 13.09
CA ALA A 68 -0.87 6.55 13.08
C ALA A 68 -1.73 7.51 13.91
N LEU A 69 -2.98 7.16 14.23
CA LEU A 69 -3.78 7.93 15.20
C LEU A 69 -3.24 7.82 16.63
N PHE A 70 -2.48 6.75 16.92
CA PHE A 70 -2.00 6.40 18.26
C PHE A 70 -0.48 6.54 18.42
N THR A 71 0.25 6.89 17.36
CA THR A 71 1.71 6.96 17.38
C THR A 71 2.25 8.21 16.68
N PRO A 72 3.43 8.71 17.11
CA PRO A 72 4.18 9.67 16.34
C PRO A 72 4.92 8.92 15.21
N ILE A 73 4.24 8.12 14.39
CA ILE A 73 4.84 7.53 13.19
C ILE A 73 3.98 7.97 12.01
N SER A 74 4.62 8.40 10.93
CA SER A 74 3.88 8.83 9.74
C SER A 74 3.10 7.68 9.11
N SER A 75 1.78 7.87 8.96
CA SER A 75 0.91 6.95 8.22
C SER A 75 1.36 6.78 6.77
N LEU A 76 1.92 7.83 6.15
CA LEU A 76 2.39 7.76 4.77
C LEU A 76 3.53 6.73 4.61
N VAL A 77 4.37 6.54 5.62
CA VAL A 77 5.46 5.54 5.56
C VAL A 77 4.89 4.13 5.54
N GLY A 78 3.91 3.85 6.40
CA GLY A 78 3.26 2.54 6.45
C GLY A 78 2.43 2.23 5.20
N ILE A 79 1.81 3.23 4.57
CA ILE A 79 1.11 3.05 3.30
C ILE A 79 2.11 2.81 2.16
N SER A 80 3.21 3.57 2.09
CA SER A 80 4.21 3.41 1.02
C SER A 80 4.84 2.01 1.03
N VAL A 81 5.17 1.47 2.20
CA VAL A 81 5.76 0.13 2.32
C VAL A 81 4.71 -0.96 2.30
N GLY A 82 3.63 -0.80 3.07
CA GLY A 82 2.60 -1.81 3.24
C GLY A 82 1.74 -1.98 1.99
N VAL A 83 1.40 -0.89 1.31
CA VAL A 83 0.51 -0.89 0.14
C VAL A 83 1.29 -0.60 -1.13
N GLY A 84 2.02 0.51 -1.17
CA GLY A 84 2.66 1.00 -2.39
C GLY A 84 3.68 0.00 -2.96
N ALA A 85 4.66 -0.42 -2.16
CA ALA A 85 5.75 -1.30 -2.58
C ALA A 85 5.28 -2.59 -3.29
N PRO A 86 4.37 -3.41 -2.73
CA PRO A 86 3.90 -4.62 -3.42
C PRO A 86 3.25 -4.34 -4.78
N PHE A 87 2.55 -3.22 -4.96
CA PHE A 87 2.03 -2.84 -6.28
C PHE A 87 3.15 -2.52 -7.28
N VAL A 88 4.19 -1.79 -6.86
CA VAL A 88 5.30 -1.46 -7.78
C VAL A 88 6.14 -2.72 -8.10
N LEU A 89 6.28 -3.64 -7.15
CA LEU A 89 6.93 -4.94 -7.37
C LEU A 89 6.14 -5.80 -8.36
N ALA A 90 4.81 -5.79 -8.28
CA ALA A 90 3.95 -6.49 -9.23
C ALA A 90 4.07 -5.93 -10.67
N LEU A 91 4.48 -4.67 -10.82
CA LEU A 91 4.79 -4.04 -12.10
C LEU A 91 6.21 -4.36 -12.62
N GLY A 92 6.99 -5.16 -11.89
CA GLY A 92 8.32 -5.61 -12.31
C GLY A 92 9.48 -4.75 -11.81
N ALA A 93 9.26 -3.84 -10.85
CA ALA A 93 10.33 -3.04 -10.28
C ALA A 93 11.30 -3.87 -9.42
N ASP A 94 12.58 -3.47 -9.40
CA ASP A 94 13.63 -4.14 -8.61
C ASP A 94 13.32 -4.05 -7.10
N PRO A 95 13.22 -5.20 -6.38
CA PRO A 95 13.00 -5.23 -4.93
C PRO A 95 14.01 -4.47 -4.09
N VAL A 96 15.27 -4.43 -4.51
CA VAL A 96 16.35 -3.70 -3.82
C VAL A 96 16.10 -2.20 -3.92
N VAL A 97 15.75 -1.72 -5.12
CA VAL A 97 15.45 -0.31 -5.37
C VAL A 97 14.20 0.09 -4.58
N VAL A 98 13.09 -0.63 -4.77
CA VAL A 98 11.82 -0.35 -4.08
C VAL A 98 11.99 -0.39 -2.55
N GLY A 99 12.70 -1.39 -2.01
CA GLY A 99 12.99 -1.49 -0.58
C GLY A 99 13.81 -0.32 -0.03
N SER A 100 14.76 0.20 -0.81
CA SER A 100 15.60 1.32 -0.41
C SER A 100 14.86 2.67 -0.39
N VAL A 101 13.94 2.91 -1.32
CA VAL A 101 13.27 4.22 -1.49
C VAL A 101 11.84 4.32 -0.97
N ALA A 102 11.14 3.20 -0.75
CA ALA A 102 9.74 3.24 -0.32
C ALA A 102 9.53 3.99 1.00
N LEU A 103 10.45 3.81 1.96
CA LEU A 103 10.42 4.49 3.26
C LEU A 103 10.64 6.00 3.11
N THR A 104 11.66 6.40 2.34
CA THR A 104 12.04 7.81 2.17
C THR A 104 10.99 8.60 1.36
N CYS A 105 10.30 7.96 0.41
CA CYS A 105 9.18 8.56 -0.29
C CYS A 105 8.02 8.88 0.65
N GLY A 106 7.70 7.98 1.59
CA GLY A 106 6.69 8.23 2.62
C GLY A 106 7.06 9.41 3.55
N TYR A 107 8.34 9.54 3.90
CA TYR A 107 8.82 10.69 4.67
C TYR A 107 8.69 12.02 3.92
N CYS A 108 8.99 12.06 2.62
CA CYS A 108 8.81 13.28 1.81
C CYS A 108 7.37 13.78 1.84
N GLY A 109 6.39 12.89 1.71
CA GLY A 109 4.98 13.28 1.81
C GLY A 109 4.61 13.78 3.22
N THR A 110 5.16 13.16 4.27
CA THR A 110 4.95 13.58 5.67
C THR A 110 5.37 15.02 5.91
N LEU A 111 6.54 15.42 5.40
CA LEU A 111 7.11 16.77 5.53
C LEU A 111 6.22 17.86 4.92
N CYS A 112 5.35 17.50 3.98
CA CYS A 112 4.39 18.40 3.34
C CYS A 112 3.04 18.47 4.08
N THR A 113 2.84 17.71 5.16
CA THR A 113 1.57 17.65 5.91
C THR A 113 1.66 18.33 7.29
N PRO A 114 0.51 18.63 7.94
CA PRO A 114 0.49 19.15 9.31
C PRO A 114 1.20 18.25 10.33
N MET A 115 1.37 16.96 10.03
CA MET A 115 2.09 16.02 10.90
C MET A 115 3.55 16.44 11.11
N ALA A 116 4.18 17.07 10.10
CA ALA A 116 5.55 17.57 10.20
C ALA A 116 5.72 18.63 11.29
N ALA A 117 4.72 19.50 11.48
CA ALA A 117 4.71 20.49 12.55
C ALA A 117 4.52 19.86 13.94
N ASN A 118 3.86 18.69 14.00
CA ASN A 118 3.70 17.95 15.25
C ASN A 118 4.99 17.23 15.64
N PHE A 119 5.70 16.66 14.67
CA PHE A 119 7.01 16.04 14.88
C PHE A 119 8.11 17.02 15.25
N ASN A 120 8.08 18.22 14.67
CA ASN A 120 9.08 19.26 14.92
C ASN A 120 8.65 20.24 16.01
N MET A 121 7.73 19.85 16.91
CA MET A 121 7.19 20.75 17.94
C MET A 121 8.27 21.23 18.92
N VAL A 122 9.26 20.40 19.24
CA VAL A 122 10.37 20.79 20.14
C VAL A 122 11.25 21.87 19.50
N PRO A 123 11.79 21.71 18.27
CA PRO A 123 12.46 22.80 17.57
C PRO A 123 11.60 24.06 17.41
N VAL A 124 10.31 23.90 17.08
CA VAL A 124 9.35 25.02 16.96
C VAL A 124 9.25 25.82 18.26
N ALA A 125 9.19 25.12 19.40
CA ALA A 125 9.10 25.73 20.72
C ALA A 125 10.42 26.40 21.14
N ILE A 126 11.57 25.77 20.87
CA ILE A 126 12.90 26.34 21.17
C ILE A 126 13.17 27.60 20.33
N LEU A 127 12.74 27.61 19.07
CA LEU A 127 12.93 28.74 18.15
C LEU A 127 11.85 29.84 18.31
N ASP A 128 10.97 29.70 19.30
CA ASP A 128 9.82 30.58 19.58
C ASP A 128 9.08 31.01 18.31
N MET A 129 8.83 30.03 17.43
CA MET A 129 8.23 30.30 16.13
C MET A 129 6.77 30.74 16.31
N LYS A 130 6.47 31.99 15.96
CA LYS A 130 5.10 32.53 15.95
C LYS A 130 4.11 31.68 15.14
N ASP A 131 4.57 31.05 14.07
CA ASP A 131 3.76 30.14 13.23
C ASP A 131 4.34 28.72 13.28
N LYS A 132 3.68 27.83 14.02
CA LYS A 132 4.04 26.39 14.11
C LYS A 132 4.05 25.70 12.74
N ASN A 133 3.18 26.12 11.82
CA ASN A 133 3.14 25.57 10.46
C ASN A 133 4.22 26.19 9.54
N GLY A 134 4.94 27.19 10.02
CA GLY A 134 6.07 27.80 9.31
C GLY A 134 7.18 26.78 8.99
N VAL A 135 7.31 25.73 9.80
CA VAL A 135 8.26 24.62 9.55
C VAL A 135 7.92 23.87 8.27
N ILE A 136 6.64 23.64 7.99
CA ILE A 136 6.18 22.95 6.78
C ILE A 136 6.64 23.73 5.54
N LYS A 137 6.48 25.05 5.54
CA LYS A 137 6.92 25.92 4.43
C LYS A 137 8.43 25.85 4.20
N LYS A 138 9.22 25.63 5.24
CA LYS A 138 10.67 25.48 5.14
C LYS A 138 11.10 24.06 4.77
N GLN A 139 10.28 23.05 5.06
CA GLN A 139 10.54 21.65 4.74
C GLN A 139 10.06 21.24 3.34
N ILE A 140 9.00 21.85 2.81
CA ILE A 140 8.49 21.57 1.45
C ILE A 140 9.61 21.60 0.39
N PRO A 141 10.49 22.61 0.31
CA PRO A 141 11.57 22.63 -0.68
C PRO A 141 12.50 21.42 -0.55
N ILE A 142 12.86 21.05 0.68
CA ILE A 142 13.73 19.90 0.96
C ILE A 142 13.02 18.59 0.57
N ALA A 143 11.74 18.45 0.92
CA ALA A 143 10.93 17.29 0.60
C ALA A 143 10.78 17.10 -0.92
N LEU A 144 10.56 18.17 -1.66
CA LEU A 144 10.47 18.14 -3.13
C LEU A 144 11.80 17.78 -3.78
N VAL A 145 12.93 18.32 -3.29
CA VAL A 145 14.26 17.95 -3.80
C VAL A 145 14.54 16.47 -3.53
N MET A 146 14.28 15.99 -2.31
CA MET A 146 14.47 14.57 -1.99
C MET A 146 13.57 13.66 -2.83
N LEU A 147 12.31 14.07 -3.07
CA LEU A 147 11.39 13.31 -3.91
C LEU A 147 11.89 13.26 -5.36
N ALA A 148 12.35 14.39 -5.90
CA ALA A 148 12.91 14.44 -7.25
C ALA A 148 14.15 13.53 -7.40
N VAL A 149 15.06 13.55 -6.42
CA VAL A 149 16.24 12.67 -6.41
C VAL A 149 15.83 11.20 -6.38
N GLN A 150 14.84 10.83 -5.56
CA GLN A 150 14.36 9.45 -5.47
C GLN A 150 13.64 8.99 -6.75
N ILE A 151 12.87 9.87 -7.40
CA ILE A 151 12.25 9.56 -8.70
C ILE A 151 13.34 9.34 -9.76
N VAL A 152 14.34 10.21 -9.83
CA VAL A 152 15.47 10.06 -10.75
C VAL A 152 16.23 8.76 -10.46
N TYR A 153 16.48 8.44 -9.19
CA TYR A 153 17.12 7.19 -8.79
C TYR A 153 16.31 5.98 -9.23
N MET A 154 14.99 5.96 -8.99
CA MET A 154 14.13 4.87 -9.45
C MET A 154 14.12 4.74 -10.98
N ILE A 155 14.10 5.83 -11.73
CA ILE A 155 14.15 5.79 -13.19
C ILE A 155 15.52 5.29 -13.69
N ALA A 156 16.61 5.68 -13.03
CA ALA A 156 17.96 5.26 -13.41
C ALA A 156 18.26 3.79 -13.08
N MET A 157 17.57 3.22 -12.10
CA MET A 157 17.72 1.85 -11.64
C MET A 157 16.53 0.94 -12.05
N ALA A 158 15.65 1.43 -12.92
CA ALA A 158 14.54 0.67 -13.49
C ALA A 158 14.97 -0.18 -14.69
#